data_AF-A0A7Y2U1H4-F1
#
_entry.id   AF-A0A7Y2U1H4-F1
#
_cell.length_a   1.000
_cell.length_b   1.000
_cell.length_c   1.000
_cell.angle_alpha   90.00
_cell.angle_beta   90.00
_cell.angle_gamma   90.00
#
_symmetry.space_group_name_H-M   'P 1'
#
loop_
_entity.id
_entity.type
_entity.pdbx_description
1 polymer ?
#
loop_
_entity_poly.entity_id
_entity_poly.type
_entity_poly.pdbx_seq_one_letter_code
_entity_poly.pdbx_strand_id
1 'polypeptide(L)'
;MSDLIHSPRLRAEPQPTARIGKSERTRAAILDAAFRFLWSRPFREMTVNSLMATTDHSRSAFYQYFSDVHELMESLVAILEGEILEIADPWLYGAGDPVALLEETLGELVRVCYQRGPFLKAVSDAATADKRVEAAWSQFLGRFDDAVTARIDADQELGLIEPFEPRSLAIALNRLDAYTFIEAFGQRPRGRPEPVQQAVKRLWVSALYPPKLREKAPTTLARAHATDPEALAARLQQ
;
A
#
# COMPACT_ATOMS: atom_id res chain seq x y z
N MET A 1 -20.38 24.90 27.91
CA MET A 1 -21.61 24.23 27.43
C MET A 1 -21.47 24.15 25.91
N SER A 2 -20.56 23.31 25.42
CA SER A 2 -20.80 21.93 24.98
C SER A 2 -21.79 21.86 23.83
N ASP A 3 -21.27 21.92 22.60
CA ASP A 3 -21.88 21.27 21.45
C ASP A 3 -20.80 20.45 20.74
N LEU A 4 -20.92 19.13 20.93
CA LEU A 4 -20.11 18.08 20.35
C LEU A 4 -20.46 17.93 18.87
N ILE A 5 -19.52 18.23 17.99
CA ILE A 5 -19.61 17.88 16.56
C ILE A 5 -19.56 16.35 16.46
N HIS A 6 -20.70 15.76 16.10
CA HIS A 6 -20.87 14.36 15.78
C HIS A 6 -20.04 13.99 14.55
N SER A 7 -19.03 13.13 14.72
CA SER A 7 -18.37 12.45 13.59
C SER A 7 -19.35 11.44 12.97
N PRO A 8 -19.43 11.32 11.63
CA PRO A 8 -20.30 10.35 10.99
C PRO A 8 -19.73 8.95 11.20
N ARG A 9 -20.47 8.10 11.93
CA ARG A 9 -20.23 6.66 12.00
C ARG A 9 -20.63 6.05 10.65
N LEU A 10 -19.74 5.26 10.05
CA LEU A 10 -20.10 4.36 8.94
C LEU A 10 -21.28 3.47 9.39
N ARG A 11 -22.50 3.79 8.95
CA ARG A 11 -23.62 2.84 8.94
C ARG A 11 -23.72 2.30 7.52
N ALA A 12 -23.38 1.03 7.36
CA ALA A 12 -23.79 0.28 6.19
C ALA A 12 -25.29 -0.01 6.33
N GLU A 13 -26.12 0.57 5.47
CA GLU A 13 -27.47 0.03 5.23
C GLU A 13 -27.31 -1.20 4.33
N PRO A 14 -27.67 -2.42 4.78
CA PRO A 14 -27.40 -3.61 4.01
C PRO A 14 -28.47 -3.79 2.91
N GLN A 15 -28.05 -3.64 1.66
CA GLN A 15 -28.65 -4.44 0.58
C GLN A 15 -28.22 -5.90 0.78
N PRO A 16 -29.13 -6.88 0.60
CA PRO A 16 -28.85 -8.27 0.91
C PRO A 16 -27.98 -8.89 -0.19
N THR A 17 -26.67 -8.75 -0.06
CA THR A 17 -25.67 -9.53 -0.79
C THR A 17 -25.22 -10.73 0.05
N ALA A 18 -24.89 -11.81 -0.65
CA ALA A 18 -24.70 -13.18 -0.16
C ALA A 18 -24.07 -13.28 1.24
N ARG A 19 -24.68 -14.08 2.12
CA ARG A 19 -24.16 -14.41 3.47
C ARG A 19 -22.69 -14.79 3.35
N ILE A 20 -21.79 -13.89 3.75
CA ILE A 20 -20.37 -14.20 4.02
C ILE A 20 -20.34 -15.50 4.82
N GLY A 21 -19.55 -16.48 4.38
CA GLY A 21 -19.49 -17.79 5.00
C GLY A 21 -19.04 -17.68 6.46
N LYS A 22 -19.46 -18.62 7.33
CA LYS A 22 -18.91 -18.71 8.70
C LYS A 22 -17.38 -18.80 8.69
N SER A 23 -16.84 -19.50 7.68
CA SER A 23 -15.41 -19.70 7.44
C SER A 23 -14.67 -18.38 7.19
N GLU A 24 -15.17 -17.55 6.27
CA GLU A 24 -14.59 -16.26 5.92
C GLU A 24 -14.59 -15.29 7.10
N ARG A 25 -15.68 -15.29 7.89
CA ARG A 25 -15.74 -14.49 9.12
C ARG A 25 -14.68 -14.89 10.14
N THR A 26 -14.44 -16.19 10.34
CA THR A 26 -13.40 -16.66 11.26
C THR A 26 -12.01 -16.26 10.79
N ARG A 27 -11.69 -16.43 9.49
CA ARG A 27 -10.41 -15.98 8.93
C ARG A 27 -10.22 -14.47 9.10
N ALA A 28 -11.24 -13.67 8.80
CA ALA A 28 -11.21 -12.22 8.97
C ALA A 28 -11.00 -11.82 10.43
N ALA A 29 -11.65 -12.50 11.39
CA ALA A 29 -11.49 -12.21 12.81
C ALA A 29 -10.05 -12.47 13.31
N ILE A 30 -9.38 -13.51 12.79
CA ILE A 30 -7.99 -13.82 13.12
C ILE A 30 -7.05 -12.73 12.55
N LEU A 31 -7.25 -12.33 11.29
CA LEU A 31 -6.47 -11.26 10.66
C LEU A 31 -6.62 -9.92 11.38
N ASP A 32 -7.86 -9.56 11.74
CA ASP A 32 -8.18 -8.33 12.48
C ASP A 32 -7.57 -8.33 13.89
N ALA A 33 -7.61 -9.48 14.58
CA ALA A 33 -6.90 -9.64 15.86
C ALA A 33 -5.39 -9.43 15.72
N ALA A 34 -4.78 -9.93 14.64
CA ALA A 34 -3.34 -9.80 14.41
C ALA A 34 -2.96 -8.37 14.02
N PHE A 35 -3.78 -7.72 13.20
CA PHE A 35 -3.61 -6.30 12.88
C PHE A 35 -3.67 -5.43 14.14
N ARG A 36 -4.66 -5.66 15.02
CA ARG A 36 -4.73 -4.99 16.33
C ARG A 36 -3.54 -5.29 17.23
N PHE A 37 -3.05 -6.52 17.23
CA PHE A 37 -1.86 -6.91 18.01
C PHE A 37 -0.65 -6.07 17.61
N LEU A 38 -0.38 -5.96 16.30
CA LEU A 38 0.78 -5.25 15.76
C LEU A 38 0.71 -3.73 15.97
N TRP A 39 -0.47 -3.21 16.32
CA TRP A 39 -0.66 -1.80 16.62
C TRP A 39 -0.04 -1.34 17.96
N SER A 40 0.27 -2.29 18.84
CA SER A 40 0.78 -2.01 20.19
C SER A 40 1.94 -2.91 20.63
N ARG A 41 2.19 -4.03 19.94
CA ARG A 41 3.20 -5.02 20.33
C ARG A 41 4.01 -5.49 19.11
N PRO A 42 5.31 -5.78 19.28
CA PRO A 42 6.16 -6.25 18.21
C PRO A 42 5.82 -7.68 17.80
N PHE A 43 6.06 -8.04 16.54
CA PHE A 43 5.77 -9.38 15.99
C PHE A 43 6.40 -10.52 16.80
N ARG A 44 7.61 -10.34 17.35
CA ARG A 44 8.30 -11.37 18.16
C ARG A 44 7.53 -11.82 19.41
N GLU A 45 6.56 -11.03 19.89
CA GLU A 45 5.70 -11.37 21.02
C GLU A 45 4.39 -12.06 20.58
N MET A 46 4.14 -12.14 19.27
CA MET A 46 2.96 -12.76 18.72
C MET A 46 3.07 -14.28 18.80
N THR A 47 2.09 -14.89 19.45
CA THR A 47 1.92 -16.34 19.50
C THR A 47 0.48 -16.67 19.16
N VAL A 48 0.22 -17.89 18.70
CA VAL A 48 -1.16 -18.34 18.46
C VAL A 48 -2.00 -18.19 19.73
N ASN A 49 -1.44 -18.49 20.91
CA ASN A 49 -2.16 -18.33 22.18
C ASN A 49 -2.50 -16.87 22.48
N SER A 50 -1.52 -15.95 22.38
CA SER A 50 -1.73 -14.54 22.69
C SER A 50 -2.68 -13.86 21.70
N LEU A 51 -2.70 -14.32 20.45
CA LEU A 51 -3.63 -13.86 19.43
C LEU A 51 -5.05 -14.37 19.70
N MET A 52 -5.22 -15.68 19.84
CA MET A 52 -6.54 -16.29 19.94
C MET A 52 -7.25 -15.95 21.26
N ALA A 53 -6.51 -15.60 22.32
CA ALA A 53 -7.06 -15.07 23.56
C ALA A 53 -7.86 -13.75 23.40
N THR A 54 -7.70 -13.06 22.26
CA THR A 54 -8.42 -11.83 21.92
C THR A 54 -9.60 -12.06 20.97
N THR A 55 -9.92 -13.31 20.69
CA THR A 55 -10.98 -13.72 19.76
C THR A 55 -11.97 -14.67 20.42
N ASP A 56 -13.19 -14.77 19.90
CA ASP A 56 -14.19 -15.78 20.31
C ASP A 56 -13.95 -17.15 19.65
N HIS A 57 -12.73 -17.40 19.16
CA HIS A 57 -12.38 -18.58 18.37
C HIS A 57 -11.32 -19.42 19.06
N SER A 58 -11.40 -20.74 18.87
CA SER A 58 -10.46 -21.66 19.49
C SER A 58 -9.10 -21.63 18.79
N ARG A 59 -8.05 -22.05 19.50
CA ARG A 59 -6.75 -22.30 18.90
C ARG A 59 -6.80 -23.29 17.73
N SER A 60 -7.69 -24.28 17.78
CA SER A 60 -7.88 -25.21 16.66
C SER A 60 -8.45 -24.51 15.43
N ALA A 61 -9.29 -23.48 15.60
CA ALA A 61 -9.80 -22.69 14.48
C ALA A 61 -8.69 -21.90 13.78
N PHE A 62 -7.66 -21.43 14.50
CA PHE A 62 -6.48 -20.79 13.89
C PHE A 62 -5.82 -21.71 12.86
N TYR A 63 -5.51 -22.95 13.28
CA TYR A 63 -4.82 -23.92 12.44
C TYR A 63 -5.64 -24.45 11.26
N GLN A 64 -6.93 -24.09 11.15
CA GLN A 64 -7.71 -24.34 9.94
C GLN A 64 -7.39 -23.36 8.81
N TYR A 65 -6.80 -22.19 9.12
CA TYR A 65 -6.53 -21.13 8.14
C TYR A 65 -5.05 -20.75 8.03
N PHE A 66 -4.28 -20.93 9.11
CA PHE A 66 -2.88 -20.56 9.16
C PHE A 66 -2.09 -21.63 9.92
N SER A 67 -1.00 -22.11 9.32
CA SER A 67 -0.08 -23.06 9.92
C SER A 67 0.68 -22.47 11.11
N ASP A 68 1.04 -21.19 11.04
CA ASP A 68 1.76 -20.45 12.06
C ASP A 68 1.50 -18.92 11.98
N VAL A 69 2.11 -18.16 12.87
CA VAL A 69 1.99 -16.69 12.91
C VAL A 69 2.74 -16.00 11.77
N HIS A 70 3.68 -16.70 11.11
CA HIS A 70 4.42 -16.17 9.97
C HIS A 70 3.57 -16.22 8.70
N GLU A 71 2.84 -17.30 8.46
CA GLU A 71 1.85 -17.39 7.36
C GLU A 71 0.75 -16.35 7.52
N LEU A 72 0.34 -16.10 8.77
CA LEU A 72 -0.58 -15.01 9.09
C LEU A 72 0.01 -13.64 8.74
N MET A 73 1.28 -13.40 9.08
CA MET A 73 1.98 -12.16 8.73
C MET A 73 2.10 -11.98 7.21
N GLU A 74 2.50 -13.02 6.49
CA GLU A 74 2.55 -13.05 5.01
C GLU A 74 1.18 -12.69 4.41
N SER A 75 0.10 -13.25 4.96
CA SER A 75 -1.27 -12.93 4.53
C SER A 75 -1.64 -11.47 4.79
N LEU A 76 -1.22 -10.87 5.91
CA LEU A 76 -1.47 -9.46 6.20
C LEU A 76 -0.68 -8.54 5.25
N VAL A 77 0.58 -8.88 4.97
CA VAL A 77 1.41 -8.15 4.00
C VAL A 77 0.80 -8.22 2.60
N ALA A 78 0.32 -9.39 2.17
CA ALA A 78 -0.36 -9.55 0.88
C ALA A 78 -1.68 -8.77 0.79
N ILE A 79 -2.46 -8.67 1.89
CA ILE A 79 -3.67 -7.83 1.92
C ILE A 79 -3.29 -6.35 1.74
N LEU A 80 -2.23 -5.90 2.42
CA LEU A 80 -1.74 -4.53 2.28
C LEU A 80 -1.20 -4.27 0.87
N GLU A 81 -0.53 -5.25 0.26
CA GLU A 81 -0.07 -5.19 -1.13
C GLU A 81 -1.24 -4.88 -2.07
N GLY A 82 -2.32 -5.66 -1.97
CA GLY A 82 -3.53 -5.46 -2.76
C GLY A 82 -4.17 -4.09 -2.53
N GLU A 83 -4.32 -3.66 -1.27
CA GLU A 83 -4.90 -2.34 -0.92
C GLU A 83 -4.10 -1.20 -1.57
N ILE A 84 -2.76 -1.28 -1.56
CA ILE A 84 -1.91 -0.23 -2.15
C ILE A 84 -1.91 -0.30 -3.68
N LEU A 85 -1.91 -1.50 -4.28
CA LEU A 85 -1.98 -1.64 -5.73
C LEU A 85 -3.32 -1.09 -6.28
N GLU A 86 -4.44 -1.41 -5.64
CA GLU A 86 -5.76 -0.86 -6.00
C GLU A 86 -5.78 0.69 -5.94
N ILE A 87 -5.10 1.29 -4.96
CA ILE A 87 -4.93 2.75 -4.87
C ILE A 87 -4.07 3.29 -6.01
N ALA A 88 -3.09 2.51 -6.46
CA ALA A 88 -2.17 2.89 -7.52
C ALA A 88 -2.75 2.71 -8.93
N ASP A 89 -3.83 1.93 -9.08
CA ASP A 89 -4.48 1.63 -10.37
C ASP A 89 -4.74 2.87 -11.24
N PRO A 90 -5.26 4.00 -10.71
CA PRO A 90 -5.50 5.19 -11.52
C PRO A 90 -4.23 5.71 -12.19
N TRP A 91 -3.10 5.74 -11.49
CA TRP A 91 -1.83 6.17 -12.10
C TRP A 91 -1.14 5.07 -12.90
N LEU A 92 -1.26 3.79 -12.52
CA LEU A 92 -0.62 2.70 -13.26
C LEU A 92 -1.31 2.45 -14.61
N TYR A 93 -2.65 2.43 -14.61
CA TYR A 93 -3.45 1.94 -15.72
C TYR A 93 -4.38 3.00 -16.33
N GLY A 94 -4.66 4.10 -15.62
CA GLY A 94 -5.62 5.11 -16.07
C GLY A 94 -5.19 5.92 -17.29
N ALA A 95 -6.19 6.42 -18.02
CA ALA A 95 -6.06 7.38 -19.11
C ALA A 95 -6.16 8.83 -18.58
N GLY A 96 -5.66 9.81 -19.36
CA GLY A 96 -5.71 11.23 -19.01
C GLY A 96 -4.36 11.80 -18.58
N ASP A 97 -4.39 12.90 -17.83
CA ASP A 97 -3.18 13.60 -17.35
C ASP A 97 -2.44 12.74 -16.30
N PRO A 98 -1.25 12.22 -16.61
CA PRO A 98 -0.50 11.36 -15.71
C PRO A 98 -0.03 12.09 -14.44
N VAL A 99 0.16 13.41 -14.48
CA VAL A 99 0.53 14.20 -13.30
C VAL A 99 -0.64 14.29 -12.34
N ALA A 100 -1.83 14.60 -12.85
CA ALA A 100 -3.05 14.65 -12.02
C ALA A 100 -3.35 13.29 -11.38
N LEU A 101 -3.27 12.20 -12.16
CA LEU A 101 -3.46 10.83 -11.67
C LEU A 101 -2.43 10.46 -10.59
N LEU A 102 -1.16 10.83 -10.79
CA LEU A 102 -0.10 10.59 -9.81
C LEU A 102 -0.34 11.36 -8.51
N GLU A 103 -0.70 12.65 -8.62
CA GLU A 103 -0.97 13.48 -7.46
C GLU A 103 -2.18 12.96 -6.67
N GLU A 104 -3.25 12.50 -7.33
CA GLU A 104 -4.39 11.86 -6.66
C GLU A 104 -3.98 10.58 -5.93
N THR A 105 -3.32 9.66 -6.66
CA THR A 105 -2.82 8.38 -6.17
C THR A 105 -1.94 8.55 -4.93
N LEU A 106 -0.96 9.45 -4.97
CA LEU A 106 -0.05 9.72 -3.84
C LEU A 106 -0.78 10.34 -2.63
N GLY A 107 -1.88 11.06 -2.86
CA GLY A 107 -2.74 11.56 -1.79
C GLY A 107 -3.40 10.43 -1.02
N GLU A 108 -4.03 9.50 -1.74
CA GLU A 108 -4.69 8.34 -1.13
C GLU A 108 -3.69 7.34 -0.53
N LEU A 109 -2.53 7.16 -1.17
CA LEU A 109 -1.44 6.35 -0.62
C LEU A 109 -1.00 6.86 0.75
N VAL A 110 -0.76 8.17 0.89
CA VAL A 110 -0.38 8.77 2.18
C VAL A 110 -1.48 8.58 3.22
N ARG A 111 -2.75 8.72 2.82
CA ARG A 111 -3.90 8.50 3.71
C ARG A 111 -3.95 7.06 4.23
N VAL A 112 -3.75 6.07 3.37
CA VAL A 112 -3.72 4.66 3.78
C VAL A 112 -2.48 4.35 4.61
N CYS A 113 -1.30 4.80 4.21
CA CYS A 113 -0.07 4.64 5.00
C CYS A 113 -0.17 5.29 6.39
N TYR A 114 -0.88 6.41 6.54
CA TYR A 114 -1.17 6.99 7.86
C TYR A 114 -2.04 6.07 8.72
N GLN A 115 -3.03 5.41 8.11
CA GLN A 115 -3.91 4.44 8.78
C GLN A 115 -3.23 3.09 9.06
N ARG A 116 -2.20 2.73 8.28
CA ARG A 116 -1.46 1.46 8.42
C ARG A 116 -0.09 1.62 9.09
N GLY A 117 0.31 2.84 9.47
CA GLY A 117 1.66 3.18 9.93
C GLY A 117 2.26 2.23 10.98
N PRO A 118 1.59 1.97 12.12
CA PRO A 118 2.09 1.02 13.12
C PRO A 118 2.28 -0.41 12.60
N PHE A 119 1.41 -0.85 11.68
CA PHE A 119 1.56 -2.15 11.02
C PHE A 119 2.76 -2.16 10.07
N LEU A 120 2.92 -1.14 9.22
CA LEU A 120 4.10 -0.98 8.35
C LEU A 120 5.41 -1.02 9.16
N LYS A 121 5.45 -0.29 10.28
CA LYS A 121 6.59 -0.33 11.20
C LYS A 121 6.81 -1.72 11.79
N ALA A 122 5.76 -2.40 12.25
CA ALA A 122 5.89 -3.71 12.86
C ALA A 122 6.43 -4.77 11.88
N VAL A 123 6.01 -4.72 10.61
CA VAL A 123 6.52 -5.59 9.53
C VAL A 123 7.99 -5.26 9.25
N SER A 124 8.32 -3.98 9.06
CA SER A 124 9.68 -3.53 8.78
C SER A 124 10.65 -3.88 9.92
N ASP A 125 10.24 -3.70 11.18
CA ASP A 125 11.06 -4.06 12.34
C ASP A 125 11.27 -5.57 12.40
N ALA A 126 10.22 -6.37 12.13
CA ALA A 126 10.30 -7.83 12.15
C ALA A 126 11.21 -8.38 11.04
N ALA A 127 11.19 -7.79 9.85
CA ALA A 127 12.05 -8.15 8.72
C ALA A 127 13.55 -8.06 9.06
N THR A 128 13.95 -7.23 10.04
CA THR A 128 15.37 -7.13 10.44
C THR A 128 15.89 -8.36 11.21
N ALA A 129 15.00 -9.17 11.76
CA ALA A 129 15.34 -10.28 12.65
C ALA A 129 14.75 -11.63 12.21
N ASP A 130 13.84 -11.65 11.25
CA ASP A 130 13.13 -12.84 10.79
C ASP A 130 13.19 -12.96 9.26
N LYS A 131 13.88 -14.00 8.76
CA LYS A 131 14.11 -14.21 7.32
C LYS A 131 12.82 -14.45 6.52
N ARG A 132 11.79 -15.03 7.14
CA ARG A 132 10.52 -15.31 6.45
C ARG A 132 9.74 -14.02 6.27
N VAL A 133 9.73 -13.16 7.30
CA VAL A 133 9.16 -11.82 7.20
C VAL A 133 9.99 -10.92 6.27
N GLU A 134 11.31 -11.02 6.29
CA GLU A 134 12.21 -10.31 5.37
C GLU A 134 11.90 -10.63 3.91
N ALA A 135 11.70 -11.92 3.59
CA ALA A 135 11.32 -12.35 2.24
C ALA A 135 9.96 -11.79 1.83
N ALA A 136 8.95 -11.86 2.71
CA ALA A 136 7.63 -11.30 2.45
C ALA A 136 7.67 -9.78 2.24
N TRP A 137 8.43 -9.06 3.07
CA TRP A 137 8.60 -7.60 2.95
C TRP A 137 9.34 -7.21 1.67
N SER A 138 10.39 -7.95 1.32
CA SER A 138 11.16 -7.72 0.08
C SER A 138 10.31 -8.00 -1.16
N GLN A 139 9.48 -9.05 -1.13
CA GLN A 139 8.54 -9.37 -2.21
C GLN A 139 7.49 -8.25 -2.35
N PHE A 140 6.89 -7.82 -1.25
CA PHE A 140 5.94 -6.70 -1.22
C PHE A 140 6.51 -5.44 -1.87
N LEU A 141 7.72 -5.03 -1.49
CA LEU A 141 8.38 -3.86 -2.11
C LEU A 141 8.71 -4.10 -3.59
N GLY A 142 9.17 -5.31 -3.93
CA GLY A 142 9.51 -5.69 -5.29
C GLY A 142 8.33 -5.60 -6.27
N ARG A 143 7.11 -5.89 -5.81
CA ARG A 143 5.89 -5.75 -6.64
C ARG A 143 5.64 -4.31 -7.07
N PHE A 144 5.87 -3.34 -6.20
CA PHE A 144 5.78 -1.92 -6.56
C PHE A 144 6.95 -1.49 -7.43
N ASP A 145 8.16 -2.02 -7.18
CA ASP A 145 9.33 -1.72 -8.02
C ASP A 145 9.06 -2.12 -9.47
N ASP A 146 8.51 -3.31 -9.66
CA ASP A 146 8.08 -3.85 -10.95
C ASP A 146 6.97 -3.00 -11.61
N ALA A 147 5.88 -2.71 -10.89
CA ALA A 147 4.75 -1.94 -11.42
C ALA A 147 5.16 -0.51 -11.84
N VAL A 148 5.95 0.17 -11.01
CA VAL A 148 6.44 1.54 -11.29
C VAL A 148 7.42 1.54 -12.45
N THR A 149 8.32 0.55 -12.51
CA THR A 149 9.28 0.39 -13.63
C THR A 149 8.53 0.30 -14.96
N ALA A 150 7.54 -0.60 -15.05
CA ALA A 150 6.77 -0.80 -16.27
C ALA A 150 5.97 0.45 -16.67
N ARG A 151 5.42 1.19 -15.69
CA ARG A 151 4.69 2.44 -15.96
C ARG A 151 5.61 3.54 -16.49
N ILE A 152 6.80 3.70 -15.91
CA ILE A 152 7.78 4.69 -16.36
C ILE A 152 8.21 4.38 -17.79
N ASP A 153 8.56 3.14 -18.07
CA ASP A 153 8.96 2.67 -19.40
C ASP A 153 7.87 2.95 -20.45
N ALA A 154 6.61 2.61 -20.13
CA ALA A 154 5.48 2.89 -21.01
C ALA A 154 5.23 4.39 -21.23
N ASP A 155 5.44 5.24 -20.22
CA ASP A 155 5.34 6.70 -20.39
C ASP A 155 6.54 7.30 -21.15
N GLN A 156 7.73 6.68 -21.09
CA GLN A 156 8.89 7.06 -21.90
C GLN A 156 8.67 6.78 -23.39
N GLU A 157 8.09 5.63 -23.75
CA GLU A 157 7.73 5.32 -25.14
C GLU A 157 6.74 6.32 -25.74
N LEU A 158 5.83 6.85 -24.92
CA LEU A 158 4.88 7.89 -25.30
C LEU A 158 5.49 9.29 -25.34
N GLY A 159 6.76 9.45 -24.95
CA GLY A 159 7.43 10.75 -24.83
C GLY A 159 6.90 11.62 -23.68
N LEU A 160 6.17 11.03 -22.73
CA LEU A 160 5.64 11.72 -21.55
C LEU A 160 6.70 11.88 -20.45
N ILE A 161 7.67 10.97 -20.41
CA ILE A 161 8.83 10.98 -19.50
C ILE A 161 10.11 10.99 -20.34
N GLU A 162 11.12 11.75 -19.93
CA GLU A 162 12.43 11.76 -20.61
C GLU A 162 13.15 10.39 -20.44
N PRO A 163 13.95 9.93 -21.41
CA PRO A 163 14.64 8.64 -21.31
C PRO A 163 15.70 8.61 -20.20
N PHE A 164 15.64 7.57 -19.36
CA PHE A 164 16.62 7.18 -18.32
C PHE A 164 16.36 5.72 -17.91
N GLU A 165 17.24 5.14 -17.09
CA GLU A 165 17.10 3.76 -16.57
C GLU A 165 15.93 3.65 -15.56
N PRO A 166 14.76 3.07 -15.93
CA PRO A 166 13.53 3.21 -15.14
C PRO A 166 13.59 2.49 -13.79
N ARG A 167 14.21 1.31 -13.77
CA ARG A 167 14.18 0.41 -12.61
C ARG A 167 14.90 1.00 -11.40
N SER A 168 16.06 1.61 -11.65
CA SER A 168 16.84 2.24 -10.59
C SER A 168 16.08 3.38 -9.91
N LEU A 169 15.34 4.19 -10.68
CA LEU A 169 14.51 5.26 -10.13
C LEU A 169 13.28 4.71 -9.39
N ALA A 170 12.61 3.71 -9.95
CA ALA A 170 11.45 3.06 -9.33
C ALA A 170 11.79 2.52 -7.93
N ILE A 171 12.90 1.77 -7.82
CA ILE A 171 13.40 1.27 -6.53
C ILE A 171 13.67 2.43 -5.57
N ALA A 172 14.37 3.48 -6.02
CA ALA A 172 14.71 4.61 -5.15
C ALA A 172 13.45 5.33 -4.62
N LEU A 173 12.46 5.58 -5.47
CA LEU A 173 11.20 6.21 -5.09
C LEU A 173 10.40 5.34 -4.10
N ASN A 174 10.25 4.06 -4.37
CA ASN A 174 9.52 3.14 -3.48
C ASN A 174 10.22 2.97 -2.12
N ARG A 175 11.56 2.92 -2.10
CA ARG A 175 12.31 2.87 -0.83
C ARG A 175 12.18 4.17 -0.04
N LEU A 176 12.21 5.32 -0.72
CA LEU A 176 11.99 6.63 -0.09
C LEU A 176 10.60 6.69 0.54
N ASP A 177 9.57 6.28 -0.18
CA ASP A 177 8.18 6.30 0.29
C ASP A 177 8.00 5.37 1.48
N ALA A 178 8.43 4.11 1.36
CA ALA A 178 8.34 3.13 2.44
C ALA A 178 9.00 3.67 3.74
N TYR A 179 10.23 4.16 3.65
CA TYR A 179 10.95 4.69 4.81
C TYR A 179 10.29 5.96 5.37
N THR A 180 9.86 6.88 4.50
CA THR A 180 9.18 8.12 4.89
C THR A 180 7.87 7.82 5.65
N PHE A 181 7.07 6.87 5.16
CA PHE A 181 5.83 6.49 5.81
C PHE A 181 6.04 5.73 7.11
N ILE A 182 7.02 4.82 7.17
CA ILE A 182 7.36 4.11 8.41
C ILE A 182 7.83 5.11 9.48
N GLU A 183 8.72 6.03 9.13
CA GLU A 183 9.24 7.02 10.08
C GLU A 183 8.16 8.00 10.53
N ALA A 184 7.38 8.55 9.59
CA ALA A 184 6.36 9.54 9.91
C ALA A 184 5.14 8.93 10.64
N PHE A 185 4.69 7.73 10.26
CA PHE A 185 3.40 7.19 10.70
C PHE A 185 3.50 5.94 11.58
N GLY A 186 4.68 5.31 11.66
CA GLY A 186 4.92 4.15 12.52
C GLY A 186 5.06 4.46 14.00
N GLN A 187 5.46 5.69 14.34
CA GLN A 187 5.73 6.12 15.72
C GLN A 187 4.49 6.70 16.42
N ARG A 188 4.56 6.82 17.76
CA ARG A 188 3.60 7.59 18.56
C ARG A 188 4.30 8.74 19.29
N PRO A 189 3.81 9.99 19.18
CA PRO A 189 2.71 10.43 18.32
C PRO A 189 3.07 10.29 16.83
N ARG A 190 2.06 10.06 15.98
CA ARG A 190 2.25 10.03 14.52
C ARG A 190 2.53 11.44 14.02
N GLY A 191 3.38 11.54 13.00
CA GLY A 191 3.62 12.76 12.23
C GLY A 191 2.37 13.23 11.50
N ARG A 192 2.41 14.50 11.06
CA ARG A 192 1.31 15.12 10.31
C ARG A 192 1.30 14.60 8.86
N PRO A 193 0.15 14.17 8.32
CA PRO A 193 0.08 13.68 6.94
C PRO A 193 0.39 14.75 5.89
N GLU A 194 -0.02 16.01 6.11
CA GLU A 194 0.01 17.02 5.04
C GLU A 194 1.43 17.37 4.56
N PRO A 195 2.43 17.61 5.43
CA PRO A 195 3.80 17.84 4.99
C PRO A 195 4.43 16.63 4.28
N VAL A 196 4.12 15.42 4.74
CA VAL A 196 4.59 14.17 4.11
C VAL A 196 4.01 14.05 2.70
N GLN A 197 2.71 14.29 2.54
CA GLN A 197 2.04 14.28 1.25
C GLN A 197 2.64 15.29 0.28
N GLN A 198 2.90 16.53 0.73
CA GLN A 198 3.52 17.55 -0.11
C GLN A 198 4.92 17.14 -0.57
N ALA A 199 5.73 16.55 0.32
CA ALA A 199 7.08 16.10 0.00
C ALA A 199 7.07 14.95 -1.03
N VAL A 200 6.28 13.90 -0.79
CA VAL A 200 6.19 12.75 -1.70
C VAL A 200 5.68 13.18 -3.08
N LYS A 201 4.59 13.95 -3.16
CA LYS A 201 4.08 14.47 -4.45
C LYS A 201 5.13 15.29 -5.20
N ARG A 202 5.83 16.19 -4.49
CA ARG A 202 6.86 17.03 -5.11
C ARG A 202 8.00 16.19 -5.67
N LEU A 203 8.48 15.18 -4.93
CA LEU A 203 9.58 14.32 -5.35
C LEU A 203 9.21 13.51 -6.59
N TRP A 204 8.11 12.78 -6.54
CA TRP A 204 7.63 11.95 -7.63
C TRP A 204 7.40 12.76 -8.90
N VAL A 205 6.67 13.87 -8.82
CA VAL A 205 6.34 14.64 -10.01
C VAL A 205 7.58 15.34 -10.58
N SER A 206 8.50 15.81 -9.73
CA SER A 206 9.74 16.43 -10.22
C SER A 206 10.69 15.40 -10.86
N ALA A 207 10.68 14.17 -10.37
CA ALA A 207 11.51 13.09 -10.89
C ALA A 207 11.00 12.58 -12.25
N LEU A 208 9.68 12.48 -12.44
CA LEU A 208 9.08 11.89 -13.64
C LEU A 208 8.68 12.92 -14.70
N TYR A 209 8.16 14.09 -14.29
CA TYR A 209 7.55 15.06 -15.20
C TYR A 209 8.11 16.50 -14.97
N PRO A 210 9.38 16.76 -15.31
CA PRO A 210 10.04 18.03 -15.05
C PRO A 210 9.36 19.24 -15.75
N PRO A 211 9.55 20.48 -15.23
CA PRO A 211 8.80 21.67 -15.66
C PRO A 211 8.82 21.98 -17.16
N LYS A 212 9.89 21.60 -17.88
CA LYS A 212 10.01 21.80 -19.34
C LYS A 212 8.90 21.09 -20.12
N LEU A 213 8.31 20.04 -19.56
CA LEU A 213 7.17 19.32 -20.15
C LEU A 213 5.83 19.99 -19.78
N ARG A 214 5.69 20.52 -18.56
CA ARG A 214 4.47 21.21 -18.08
C ARG A 214 4.12 22.49 -18.87
N GLU A 215 5.12 23.19 -19.39
CA GLU A 215 4.92 24.44 -20.15
C GLU A 215 4.43 24.22 -21.60
N LYS A 216 4.49 22.99 -22.14
CA LYS A 216 4.14 22.66 -23.54
C LYS A 216 2.66 22.34 -23.80
N ALA A 217 1.76 22.95 -23.02
CA ALA A 217 0.29 22.90 -23.10
C ALA A 217 -0.39 21.68 -22.43
N PRO A 218 -1.53 21.89 -21.74
CA PRO A 218 -2.26 20.86 -20.99
C PRO A 218 -2.88 19.76 -21.88
N THR A 219 -2.88 19.91 -23.20
CA THR A 219 -3.55 18.98 -24.14
C THR A 219 -2.62 17.91 -24.73
N THR A 220 -1.30 18.00 -24.54
CA THR A 220 -0.32 17.13 -25.23
C THR A 220 0.26 16.02 -24.34
N LEU A 221 0.13 16.12 -23.02
CA LEU A 221 0.68 15.16 -22.04
C LEU A 221 -0.43 14.31 -21.43
N ALA A 222 -1.25 13.65 -22.25
CA ALA A 222 -2.29 12.77 -21.75
C ALA A 222 -2.12 11.37 -22.31
N ARG A 223 -2.30 10.36 -21.46
CA ARG A 223 -2.45 8.97 -21.91
C ARG A 223 -3.78 8.87 -22.66
N ALA A 224 -3.72 8.54 -23.94
CA ALA A 224 -4.91 8.46 -24.79
C ALA A 224 -5.87 7.35 -24.36
N HIS A 225 -5.33 6.24 -23.85
CA HIS A 225 -6.09 5.06 -23.45
C HIS A 225 -5.57 4.51 -22.12
N ALA A 226 -6.47 3.81 -21.41
CA ALA A 226 -6.07 3.03 -20.25
C ALA A 226 -5.11 1.91 -20.71
N THR A 227 -4.13 1.61 -19.89
CA THR A 227 -3.18 0.53 -20.16
C THR A 227 -3.69 -0.76 -19.53
N ASP A 228 -3.76 -1.82 -20.32
CA ASP A 228 -4.10 -3.15 -19.82
C ASP A 228 -3.03 -3.67 -18.83
N PRO A 229 -3.41 -4.14 -17.62
CA PRO A 229 -2.45 -4.62 -16.63
C PRO A 229 -1.56 -5.77 -17.12
N GLU A 230 -2.08 -6.71 -17.91
CA GLU A 230 -1.28 -7.82 -18.46
C GLU A 230 -0.25 -7.31 -19.47
N ALA A 231 -0.66 -6.40 -20.35
CA ALA A 231 0.25 -5.73 -21.29
C ALA A 231 1.35 -4.92 -20.57
N LEU A 232 1.03 -4.26 -19.45
CA LEU A 232 2.02 -3.53 -18.66
C LEU A 232 3.02 -4.49 -17.99
N ALA A 233 2.53 -5.57 -17.40
CA ALA A 233 3.37 -6.57 -16.73
C ALA A 233 4.33 -7.30 -17.69
N ALA A 234 3.91 -7.55 -18.94
CA ALA A 234 4.73 -8.21 -19.96
C ALA A 234 6.02 -7.44 -20.29
N ARG A 235 6.07 -6.12 -20.03
CA ARG A 235 7.27 -5.29 -20.26
C ARG A 235 8.46 -5.67 -19.38
N LEU A 236 8.22 -6.24 -18.20
CA LEU A 236 9.29 -6.60 -17.26
C LEU A 236 10.05 -7.88 -17.67
N GLN A 237 9.60 -8.57 -18.71
CA GLN A 237 10.16 -9.83 -19.19
C GLN A 237 11.05 -9.67 -20.43
N GLN A 238 11.21 -8.44 -20.94
CA GLN A 238 11.99 -8.08 -22.13
C GLN A 238 13.33 -7.47 -21.75
#